data_AF-A0A3N2FBU2-F1
#
_entry.id   AF-A0A3N2FBU2-F1
#
_cell.length_a   1.000
_cell.length_b   1.000
_cell.length_c   1.000
_cell.angle_alpha   90.00
_cell.angle_beta   90.00
_cell.angle_gamma   90.00
#
_symmetry.space_group_name_H-M   'P 1'
#
loop_
_entity.id
_entity.type
_entity.pdbx_description
1 polymer ?
#
loop_
_entity_poly.entity_id
_entity_poly.type
_entity_poly.pdbx_seq_one_letter_code
_entity_poly.pdbx_strand_id
1 'polypeptide(L)'
;MAFIIGIAVGAAGGGDTSSDDAGAQPAPTVTETETETVTLDPTTAQQAEFDKQSKSLDERESDLDAREKELDKREKSLDKTEASLEKNTIPGDGTYLVGEDIKAGTYISNDNSGCYWARLSGTGGDLGDIIANGNEEGRAIVTIKASDEAFETSGCADWHKK
;
A
#
# COMPACT_ATOMS: atom_id res chain seq x y z
N MET A 1 -57.06 6.10 -27.46
CA MET A 1 -57.93 6.45 -26.31
C MET A 1 -57.39 7.72 -25.69
N ALA A 2 -58.26 8.70 -25.51
CA ALA A 2 -57.96 10.02 -24.96
C ALA A 2 -57.44 9.94 -23.51
N PHE A 3 -56.69 10.95 -23.06
CA PHE A 3 -57.23 12.01 -22.19
C PHE A 3 -56.18 13.09 -21.91
N ILE A 4 -56.53 14.33 -22.26
CA ILE A 4 -55.94 15.58 -21.74
C ILE A 4 -56.55 15.81 -20.36
N ILE A 5 -55.74 16.16 -19.35
CA ILE A 5 -56.22 16.84 -18.15
C ILE A 5 -55.26 17.98 -17.83
N GLY A 6 -55.70 19.19 -18.18
CA GLY A 6 -55.16 20.43 -17.61
C GLY A 6 -55.85 20.73 -16.27
N ILE A 7 -55.15 21.44 -15.40
CA ILE A 7 -55.74 22.07 -14.22
C ILE A 7 -55.32 23.53 -14.23
N ALA A 8 -56.29 24.40 -14.54
CA ALA A 8 -56.29 25.80 -14.16
C ALA A 8 -57.34 25.97 -13.06
N VAL A 9 -56.97 26.62 -11.95
CA VAL A 9 -57.89 27.13 -10.93
C VAL A 9 -57.34 28.48 -10.44
N GLY A 10 -58.04 29.57 -10.78
CA GLY A 10 -57.96 30.89 -10.13
C GLY A 10 -58.78 30.89 -8.83
N ALA A 11 -59.06 31.97 -8.10
CA ALA A 11 -58.77 33.41 -8.10
C ALA A 11 -59.25 33.94 -6.72
N ALA A 12 -58.83 35.15 -6.31
CA ALA A 12 -59.52 36.16 -5.46
C ALA A 12 -58.47 36.93 -4.64
N GLY A 13 -58.23 38.21 -4.87
CA GLY A 13 -59.04 39.37 -4.44
C GLY A 13 -58.08 40.27 -3.62
N GLY A 14 -58.10 41.60 -3.56
CA GLY A 14 -58.95 42.69 -3.99
C GLY A 14 -58.45 43.90 -3.16
N GLY A 15 -58.35 45.10 -3.71
CA GLY A 15 -57.88 46.28 -2.97
C GLY A 15 -57.65 47.50 -3.85
N ASP A 16 -58.59 48.43 -3.75
CA ASP A 16 -58.86 49.58 -4.62
C ASP A 16 -57.78 50.68 -4.72
N THR A 17 -57.70 51.19 -5.95
CA THR A 17 -57.59 52.58 -6.43
C THR A 17 -57.05 53.69 -5.52
N SER A 18 -56.10 54.46 -6.07
CA SER A 18 -56.13 55.93 -6.04
C SER A 18 -55.64 56.49 -7.38
N SER A 19 -56.47 57.35 -7.94
CA SER A 19 -56.31 58.09 -9.19
C SER A 19 -55.11 59.03 -9.16
N ASP A 20 -54.47 59.25 -10.32
CA ASP A 20 -54.11 60.59 -10.77
C ASP A 20 -53.94 60.68 -12.29
N ASP A 21 -54.24 61.87 -12.77
CA ASP A 21 -54.66 62.32 -14.09
C ASP A 21 -53.50 62.64 -15.07
N ALA A 22 -53.86 62.64 -16.35
CA ALA A 22 -53.23 63.31 -17.50
C ALA A 22 -51.83 62.88 -18.00
N GLY A 23 -51.81 62.41 -19.25
CA GLY A 23 -50.64 62.54 -20.11
C GLY A 23 -50.56 61.52 -21.24
N ALA A 24 -51.22 61.77 -22.37
CA ALA A 24 -50.94 61.05 -23.60
C ALA A 24 -49.51 61.39 -24.07
N GLN A 25 -48.62 60.38 -24.09
CA GLN A 25 -47.36 60.39 -24.83
C GLN A 25 -47.31 59.15 -25.74
N PRO A 26 -46.76 59.29 -26.97
CA PRO A 26 -46.86 58.25 -28.00
C PRO A 26 -46.07 56.99 -27.62
N ALA A 27 -46.64 55.83 -27.95
CA ALA A 27 -46.05 54.52 -27.68
C ALA A 27 -44.65 54.39 -28.31
N PRO A 28 -43.64 53.87 -27.59
CA PRO A 28 -42.38 53.52 -28.21
C PRO A 28 -42.56 52.30 -29.11
N THR A 29 -42.13 52.40 -30.37
CA THR A 29 -41.97 51.24 -31.26
C THR A 29 -40.92 50.32 -30.66
N VAL A 30 -41.34 49.16 -30.16
CA VAL A 30 -40.44 48.10 -29.68
C VAL A 30 -39.92 47.36 -30.91
N THR A 31 -38.65 47.58 -31.24
CA THR A 31 -37.91 46.70 -32.16
C THR A 31 -37.56 45.43 -31.37
N GLU A 32 -38.24 44.32 -31.65
CA GLU A 32 -37.86 43.01 -31.13
C GLU A 32 -36.55 42.58 -31.80
N THR A 33 -35.43 42.75 -31.10
CA THR A 33 -34.22 42.02 -31.42
C THR A 33 -34.43 40.59 -30.93
N GLU A 34 -34.72 39.65 -31.85
CA GLU A 34 -34.62 38.22 -31.57
C GLU A 34 -33.19 37.94 -31.13
N THR A 35 -33.00 37.84 -29.82
CA THR A 35 -31.77 37.31 -29.24
C THR A 35 -31.89 35.81 -29.44
N GLU A 36 -31.22 35.29 -30.46
CA GLU A 36 -31.02 33.85 -30.64
C GLU A 36 -30.31 33.36 -29.37
N THR A 37 -31.10 32.81 -28.44
CA THR A 37 -30.54 32.10 -27.30
C THR A 37 -29.89 30.86 -27.91
N VAL A 38 -28.58 30.91 -28.11
CA VAL A 38 -27.76 29.73 -28.37
C VAL A 38 -27.94 28.85 -27.14
N THR A 39 -28.90 27.95 -27.22
CA THR A 39 -29.10 26.88 -26.25
C THR A 39 -27.87 26.01 -26.36
N LEU A 40 -26.90 26.22 -25.46
CA LEU A 40 -25.89 25.22 -25.17
C LEU A 40 -26.67 23.97 -24.74
N ASP A 41 -26.83 23.01 -25.65
CA ASP A 41 -27.60 21.81 -25.38
C ASP A 41 -26.97 21.11 -24.16
N PRO A 42 -27.64 21.07 -23.00
CA PRO A 42 -27.07 20.54 -21.76
C PRO A 42 -26.60 19.09 -21.94
N THR A 43 -27.19 18.37 -22.90
CA THR A 43 -26.82 17.01 -23.30
C THR A 43 -25.40 16.93 -23.87
N THR A 44 -24.96 17.95 -24.63
CA THR A 44 -23.61 17.97 -25.23
C THR A 44 -22.53 18.20 -24.17
N ALA A 45 -22.80 19.07 -23.19
CA ALA A 45 -21.90 19.28 -22.06
C ALA A 45 -21.80 18.02 -21.17
N GLN A 46 -22.91 17.32 -20.97
CA GLN A 46 -22.95 16.09 -20.17
C GLN A 46 -22.26 14.91 -20.88
N GLN A 47 -22.41 14.81 -22.20
CA GLN A 47 -21.69 13.82 -23.03
C GLN A 47 -20.17 14.07 -23.01
N ALA A 48 -19.73 15.33 -23.15
CA ALA A 48 -18.31 15.66 -23.11
C ALA A 48 -17.65 15.33 -21.75
N GLU A 49 -18.39 15.52 -20.65
CA GLU A 49 -17.92 15.14 -19.32
C GLU A 49 -17.87 13.62 -19.15
N PHE A 50 -18.84 12.88 -19.69
CA PHE A 50 -18.82 11.41 -19.71
C PHE A 50 -17.61 10.87 -20.49
N ASP A 51 -17.33 11.42 -21.67
CA ASP A 51 -16.17 11.00 -22.48
C ASP A 51 -14.84 11.26 -21.75
N LYS A 52 -14.78 12.35 -20.98
CA LYS A 52 -13.61 12.67 -20.14
C LYS A 52 -13.49 11.71 -18.96
N GLN A 53 -14.61 11.38 -18.31
CA GLN A 53 -14.62 10.42 -17.21
C GLN A 53 -14.25 9.00 -17.69
N SER A 54 -14.76 8.58 -18.86
CA SER A 54 -14.39 7.30 -19.48
C SER A 54 -12.89 7.20 -19.69
N LYS A 55 -12.27 8.21 -20.32
CA LYS A 55 -10.81 8.23 -20.53
C LYS A 55 -10.02 8.21 -19.23
N SER A 56 -10.48 8.97 -18.23
CA SER A 56 -9.84 8.97 -16.91
C SER A 56 -9.93 7.61 -16.21
N LEU A 57 -11.03 6.87 -16.41
CA LEU A 57 -11.17 5.51 -15.89
C LEU A 57 -10.23 4.54 -16.62
N ASP A 58 -10.14 4.62 -17.94
CA ASP A 58 -9.23 3.78 -18.74
C ASP A 58 -7.77 3.99 -18.34
N GLU A 59 -7.37 5.25 -18.12
CA GLU A 59 -6.02 5.59 -17.62
C GLU A 59 -5.77 5.03 -16.21
N ARG A 60 -6.77 5.11 -15.33
CA ARG A 60 -6.67 4.56 -13.97
C ARG A 60 -6.63 3.04 -13.96
N GLU A 61 -7.38 2.38 -14.83
CA GLU A 61 -7.34 0.92 -14.99
C GLU A 61 -5.93 0.49 -15.41
N SER A 62 -5.35 1.18 -16.40
CA SER A 62 -3.97 0.90 -16.83
C SER A 62 -2.93 1.17 -15.73
N ASP A 63 -3.10 2.21 -14.91
CA ASP A 63 -2.19 2.47 -13.77
C ASP A 63 -2.32 1.39 -12.69
N LEU A 64 -3.55 0.98 -12.37
CA LEU A 64 -3.81 -0.07 -11.39
C LEU A 64 -3.20 -1.41 -11.84
N ASP A 65 -3.33 -1.78 -13.11
CA ASP A 65 -2.71 -2.98 -13.68
C ASP A 65 -1.17 -2.94 -13.59
N ALA A 66 -0.58 -1.77 -13.80
CA ALA A 66 0.87 -1.60 -13.66
C ALA A 66 1.31 -1.74 -12.20
N ARG A 67 0.55 -1.14 -11.28
CA ARG A 67 0.82 -1.22 -9.84
C ARG A 67 0.67 -2.62 -9.28
N GLU A 68 -0.33 -3.38 -9.73
CA GLU A 68 -0.50 -4.79 -9.35
C GLU A 68 0.75 -5.60 -9.71
N LYS A 69 1.24 -5.46 -10.96
CA LYS A 69 2.46 -6.14 -11.41
C LYS A 69 3.71 -5.75 -10.61
N GLU A 70 3.82 -4.50 -10.18
CA GLU A 70 4.93 -4.07 -9.32
C GLU A 70 4.80 -4.60 -7.88
N LEU A 71 3.58 -4.67 -7.34
CA LEU A 71 3.34 -5.29 -6.04
C LEU A 71 3.70 -6.78 -6.05
N ASP A 72 3.30 -7.52 -7.08
CA ASP A 72 3.67 -8.94 -7.26
C ASP A 72 5.18 -9.16 -7.26
N LYS A 73 5.93 -8.27 -7.92
CA LYS A 73 7.40 -8.35 -7.96
C LYS A 73 8.00 -8.07 -6.59
N ARG A 74 7.46 -7.08 -5.88
CA ARG A 74 7.91 -6.72 -4.53
C ARG A 74 7.64 -7.85 -3.55
N GLU A 75 6.45 -8.44 -3.56
CA GLU A 75 6.09 -9.59 -2.72
C GLU A 75 7.09 -10.73 -2.94
N LYS A 76 7.31 -11.14 -4.20
CA LYS A 76 8.30 -12.16 -4.55
C LYS A 76 9.73 -11.82 -4.13
N SER A 77 10.08 -10.54 -4.07
CA SER A 77 11.40 -10.09 -3.61
C SER A 77 11.51 -10.14 -2.09
N LEU A 78 10.44 -9.81 -1.38
CA LEU A 78 10.37 -9.90 0.08
C LEU A 78 10.42 -11.36 0.52
N ASP A 79 9.67 -12.25 -0.11
CA ASP A 79 9.70 -13.70 0.19
C ASP A 79 11.12 -14.28 0.09
N LYS A 80 11.87 -13.88 -0.94
CA LYS A 80 13.27 -14.27 -1.11
C LYS A 80 14.17 -13.69 -0.02
N THR A 81 13.88 -12.48 0.43
CA THR A 81 14.64 -11.80 1.47
C THR A 81 14.40 -12.48 2.82
N GLU A 82 13.14 -12.69 3.20
CA GLU A 82 12.75 -13.44 4.41
C GLU A 82 13.39 -14.83 4.42
N ALA A 83 13.25 -15.59 3.34
CA ALA A 83 13.85 -16.92 3.22
C ALA A 83 15.39 -16.89 3.25
N SER A 84 16.03 -15.77 2.89
CA SER A 84 17.47 -15.60 3.00
C SER A 84 17.87 -15.26 4.44
N LEU A 85 17.10 -14.44 5.14
CA LEU A 85 17.35 -14.08 6.54
C LEU A 85 17.26 -15.30 7.45
N GLU A 86 16.22 -16.12 7.28
CA GLU A 86 16.05 -17.38 8.03
C GLU A 86 17.25 -18.32 7.86
N LYS A 87 17.78 -18.46 6.64
CA LYS A 87 18.88 -19.39 6.35
C LYS A 87 20.25 -18.88 6.78
N ASN A 88 20.37 -17.58 7.05
CA ASN A 88 21.64 -16.91 7.32
C ASN A 88 21.71 -16.33 8.74
N THR A 89 20.72 -16.63 9.58
CA THR A 89 20.68 -16.19 10.98
C THR A 89 20.60 -17.41 11.89
N ILE A 90 21.40 -17.41 12.96
CA ILE A 90 21.31 -18.38 14.05
C ILE A 90 20.86 -17.59 15.28
N PRO A 91 19.73 -17.94 15.92
CA PRO A 91 19.28 -17.23 17.11
C PRO A 91 20.30 -17.36 18.26
N GLY A 92 20.37 -16.33 19.12
CA GLY A 92 21.37 -16.18 20.17
C GLY A 92 21.68 -17.43 20.98
N ASP A 93 20.74 -17.93 21.78
CA ASP A 93 20.96 -19.08 22.67
C ASP A 93 20.40 -20.37 22.09
N GLY A 94 21.14 -21.47 22.21
CA GLY A 94 20.67 -22.80 21.81
C GLY A 94 21.79 -23.73 21.36
N THR A 95 21.38 -24.95 21.00
CA THR A 95 22.23 -25.94 20.33
C THR A 95 21.56 -26.27 18.99
N TYR A 96 22.29 -26.05 17.90
CA TYR A 96 21.78 -26.14 16.55
C TYR A 96 22.54 -27.20 15.76
N LEU A 97 21.82 -28.16 15.19
CA LEU A 97 22.40 -29.20 14.33
C LEU A 97 22.86 -28.60 13.01
N VAL A 98 24.11 -28.87 12.64
CA VAL A 98 24.70 -28.34 11.41
C VAL A 98 24.24 -29.18 10.23
N GLY A 99 23.63 -28.55 9.24
CA GLY A 99 23.03 -29.19 8.08
C GLY A 99 21.52 -29.42 8.22
N GLU A 100 20.99 -29.40 9.44
CA GLU A 100 19.55 -29.51 9.72
C GLU A 100 18.97 -28.15 10.13
N ASP A 101 19.40 -27.61 11.28
CA ASP A 101 18.91 -26.34 11.81
C ASP A 101 19.63 -25.15 11.18
N ILE A 102 20.94 -25.27 11.00
CA ILE A 102 21.80 -24.19 10.53
C ILE A 102 22.75 -24.67 9.44
N LYS A 103 23.17 -23.75 8.56
CA LYS A 103 24.14 -24.06 7.50
C LYS A 103 25.56 -23.82 7.97
N ALA A 104 26.50 -24.61 7.44
CA ALA A 104 27.92 -24.27 7.54
C ALA A 104 28.21 -22.88 6.94
N GLY A 105 29.19 -22.20 7.51
CA GLY A 105 29.54 -20.83 7.13
C GLY A 105 30.32 -20.09 8.20
N THR A 106 30.70 -18.86 7.88
CA THR A 106 31.26 -17.92 8.85
C THR A 106 30.16 -17.00 9.33
N TYR A 107 30.01 -16.91 10.64
CA TYR A 107 28.99 -16.14 11.32
C TYR A 107 29.61 -15.11 12.24
N ILE A 108 28.91 -14.00 12.44
CA ILE A 108 29.30 -12.89 13.31
C ILE A 108 28.17 -12.65 14.29
N SER A 109 28.51 -12.54 15.58
CA SER A 109 27.64 -12.00 16.61
C SER A 109 28.33 -10.74 17.19
N ASN A 110 27.57 -9.66 17.38
CA ASN A 110 28.09 -8.37 17.83
C ASN A 110 27.46 -7.95 19.16
N ASP A 111 28.04 -6.93 19.80
CA ASP A 111 27.52 -6.32 21.03
C ASP A 111 27.22 -7.31 22.17
N ASN A 112 27.99 -8.40 22.21
CA ASN A 112 27.85 -9.46 23.20
C ASN A 112 28.34 -9.03 24.59
N SER A 113 27.69 -9.59 25.62
CA SER A 113 28.19 -9.56 26.99
C SER A 113 28.12 -10.96 27.58
N GLY A 114 29.27 -11.63 27.71
CA GLY A 114 29.36 -13.02 28.17
C GLY A 114 28.95 -14.07 27.14
N CYS A 115 29.28 -13.88 25.86
CA CYS A 115 28.93 -14.82 24.79
C CYS A 115 29.82 -16.07 24.81
N TYR A 116 29.25 -17.22 25.14
CA TYR A 116 29.87 -18.52 24.97
C TYR A 116 29.43 -19.16 23.66
N TRP A 117 30.38 -19.76 22.94
CA TRP A 117 30.09 -20.57 21.76
C TRP A 117 30.92 -21.85 21.76
N ALA A 118 30.38 -22.91 21.17
CA ALA A 118 31.09 -24.15 20.92
C ALA A 118 30.69 -24.79 19.58
N ARG A 119 31.69 -25.31 18.87
CA ARG A 119 31.51 -26.24 17.75
C ARG A 119 31.69 -27.64 18.29
N LEU A 120 30.74 -28.53 18.00
CA LEU A 120 30.65 -29.84 18.60
C LEU A 120 30.78 -30.96 17.56
N SER A 121 31.40 -32.08 17.93
CA SER A 121 31.43 -33.33 17.16
C SER A 121 30.34 -34.32 17.57
N GLY A 122 29.57 -33.99 18.60
CA GLY A 122 28.48 -34.79 19.15
C GLY A 122 27.59 -33.92 20.04
N THR A 123 26.38 -34.39 20.32
CA THR A 123 25.39 -33.70 21.18
C THR A 123 25.23 -34.39 22.54
N GLY A 124 26.18 -35.23 22.94
CA GLY A 124 26.13 -36.03 24.17
C GLY A 124 26.34 -35.19 25.45
N GLY A 125 26.87 -33.98 25.32
CA GLY A 125 27.20 -33.09 26.43
C GLY A 125 28.54 -33.43 27.10
N ASP A 126 29.33 -34.30 26.48
CA ASP A 126 30.65 -34.66 26.97
C ASP A 126 31.68 -33.59 26.60
N LEU A 127 32.66 -33.34 27.47
CA LEU A 127 33.79 -32.44 27.14
C LEU A 127 34.58 -32.92 25.91
N GLY A 128 34.54 -34.22 25.61
CA GLY A 128 35.15 -34.80 24.42
C GLY A 128 34.46 -34.43 23.11
N ASP A 129 33.22 -33.95 23.15
CA ASP A 129 32.48 -33.52 21.97
C ASP A 129 32.88 -32.10 21.51
N ILE A 130 33.61 -31.34 22.33
CA ILE A 130 33.97 -29.96 22.00
C ILE A 130 35.13 -29.95 21.01
N ILE A 131 34.86 -29.54 19.75
CA ILE A 131 35.88 -29.33 18.72
C ILE A 131 36.64 -28.02 18.98
N ALA A 132 35.90 -26.96 19.30
CA ALA A 132 36.42 -25.64 19.63
C ALA A 132 35.35 -24.86 20.39
N ASN A 133 35.76 -24.03 21.34
CA ASN A 133 34.87 -23.13 22.06
C ASN A 133 35.55 -21.80 22.35
N GLY A 134 34.76 -20.81 22.75
CA GLY A 134 35.24 -19.50 23.16
C GLY A 134 34.26 -18.77 24.08
N ASN A 135 34.80 -17.77 24.79
CA ASN A 135 34.04 -16.83 25.60
C ASN A 135 34.42 -15.42 25.15
N GLU A 136 33.50 -14.73 24.51
CA GLU A 136 33.74 -13.46 23.82
C GLU A 136 32.95 -12.32 24.46
N GLU A 137 33.60 -11.16 24.55
CA GLU A 137 32.98 -9.88 24.85
C GLU A 137 32.94 -9.02 23.58
N GLY A 138 31.82 -8.35 23.32
CA GLY A 138 31.63 -7.56 22.11
C GLY A 138 31.43 -8.41 20.85
N ARG A 139 32.45 -8.54 19.99
CA ARG A 139 32.30 -9.20 18.68
C ARG A 139 32.90 -10.60 18.67
N ALA A 140 32.09 -11.60 18.35
CA ALA A 140 32.48 -12.97 18.08
C ALA A 140 32.40 -13.29 16.58
N ILE A 141 33.38 -14.03 16.04
CA ILE A 141 33.37 -14.51 14.66
C ILE A 141 33.73 -16.00 14.66
N VAL A 142 32.81 -16.84 14.19
CA VAL A 142 32.98 -18.29 14.20
C VAL A 142 32.78 -18.84 12.79
N THR A 143 33.66 -19.78 12.39
CA THR A 143 33.46 -20.57 11.17
C THR A 143 33.00 -21.96 11.54
N ILE A 144 31.72 -22.24 11.27
CA ILE A 144 31.07 -23.53 11.45
C ILE A 144 31.31 -24.35 10.19
N LYS A 145 31.90 -25.54 10.34
CA LYS A 145 32.20 -26.44 9.22
C LYS A 145 31.03 -27.40 9.02
N ALA A 146 30.86 -27.86 7.78
CA ALA A 146 29.87 -28.87 7.45
C ALA A 146 30.11 -30.25 8.11
N SER A 147 31.30 -30.45 8.69
CA SER A 147 31.68 -31.65 9.44
C SER A 147 31.41 -31.55 10.94
N ASP A 148 31.00 -30.38 11.43
CA ASP A 148 30.59 -30.26 12.83
C ASP A 148 29.20 -30.87 12.96
N GLU A 149 28.93 -31.50 14.09
CA GLU A 149 27.61 -32.06 14.38
C GLU A 149 26.64 -30.95 14.81
N ALA A 150 27.10 -30.09 15.72
CA ALA A 150 26.29 -29.02 16.27
C ALA A 150 27.09 -27.75 16.56
N PHE A 151 26.37 -26.64 16.67
CA PHE A 151 26.84 -25.36 17.20
C PHE A 151 26.04 -25.00 18.43
N GLU A 152 26.71 -24.85 19.56
CA GLU A 152 26.14 -24.39 20.81
C GLU A 152 26.51 -22.94 21.05
N THR A 153 25.56 -22.15 21.54
CA THR A 153 25.74 -20.73 21.82
C THR A 153 24.89 -20.34 23.04
N SER A 154 25.45 -19.52 23.93
CA SER A 154 24.80 -19.09 25.17
C SER A 154 25.29 -17.69 25.57
N GLY A 155 24.37 -16.80 25.92
CA GLY A 155 24.67 -15.40 26.23
C GLY A 155 25.10 -14.57 25.00
N CYS A 156 24.87 -15.07 23.79
CA CYS A 156 25.23 -14.39 22.56
C CYS A 156 24.03 -13.68 21.93
N ALA A 157 24.27 -12.55 21.27
CA ALA A 157 23.32 -12.00 20.30
C ALA A 157 23.21 -12.92 19.08
N ASP A 158 22.16 -12.73 18.29
CA ASP A 158 21.95 -13.47 17.04
C ASP A 158 23.19 -13.44 16.15
N TRP A 159 23.50 -14.60 15.58
CA TRP A 159 24.62 -14.76 14.68
C TRP A 159 24.16 -14.59 13.24
N HIS A 160 24.81 -13.68 12.50
CA HIS A 160 24.52 -13.47 11.09
C HIS A 160 25.67 -13.95 10.21
N LYS A 161 25.33 -14.64 9.13
CA LYS A 161 26.33 -15.11 8.16
C LYS A 161 27.02 -13.91 7.50
N LYS A 162 28.36 -13.97 7.44
CA LYS A 162 29.22 -12.97 6.81
C LYS A 162 29.20 -13.07 5.28
#